data_AF-A0A2S2P8A4-F1
#
_entry.id   AF-A0A2S2P8A4-F1
#
_cell.length_a   1.000
_cell.length_b   1.000
_cell.length_c   1.000
_cell.angle_alpha   90.00
_cell.angle_beta   90.00
_cell.angle_gamma   90.00
#
_symmetry.space_group_name_H-M   'P 1'
#
loop_
_entity.id
_entity.type
_entity.pdbx_description
1 polymer ?
#
loop_
_entity_poly.entity_id
_entity_poly.type
_entity_poly.pdbx_seq_one_letter_code
_entity_poly.pdbx_strand_id
1 'polypeptide(L)'
;MLCIQSILTICIKICHCVKKEFELAAEKLKKTKEVTIIQILKEYIQLGVEVNDEESSNIAAFLSLPFLITSSISRGKKSSTQWKPSKLEVRDGFITYVKSNAEVQETITRRRNKFIGLGHTLQPFIIIVGPSLNNILNYFVIVDDTFYQLNSITDSVDCCFKIMITFNAEYPVECEAIW
;
A
#
# COMPACT_ATOMS: atom_id res chain seq x y z
N MET A 1 -29.89 -1.17 -1.34
CA MET A 1 -29.68 0.29 -1.48
C MET A 1 -29.14 0.89 -0.17
N LEU A 2 -28.09 0.29 0.42
CA LEU A 2 -27.48 0.72 1.70
C LEU A 2 -25.94 0.84 1.61
N CYS A 3 -25.35 0.63 0.42
CA CYS A 3 -23.90 0.57 0.26
C CYS A 3 -23.27 1.93 -0.06
N ILE A 4 -24.02 2.87 -0.65
CA ILE A 4 -23.45 4.12 -1.20
C ILE A 4 -23.30 5.21 -0.11
N GLN A 5 -24.21 5.30 0.86
CA GLN A 5 -24.11 6.28 1.96
C GLN A 5 -22.99 5.94 2.97
N SER A 6 -22.64 4.65 3.12
CA SER A 6 -21.53 4.21 3.97
C SER A 6 -20.17 4.58 3.39
N ILE A 7 -20.02 4.52 2.07
CA ILE A 7 -18.77 4.86 1.37
C ILE A 7 -18.51 6.37 1.44
N LEU A 8 -19.54 7.21 1.24
CA LEU A 8 -19.38 8.67 1.30
C LEU A 8 -19.00 9.17 2.72
N THR A 9 -19.47 8.47 3.77
CA THR A 9 -19.11 8.78 5.18
C THR A 9 -17.70 8.33 5.52
N ILE A 10 -17.19 7.28 4.87
CA ILE A 10 -15.80 6.82 5.00
C ILE A 10 -14.84 7.80 4.30
N CYS A 11 -15.17 8.28 3.10
CA CYS A 11 -14.34 9.26 2.38
C CYS A 11 -14.21 10.61 3.12
N ILE A 12 -15.29 11.11 3.74
CA ILE A 12 -15.22 12.34 4.56
C ILE A 12 -14.42 12.12 5.85
N LYS A 13 -14.47 10.91 6.44
CA LYS A 13 -13.58 10.55 7.56
C LYS A 13 -12.13 10.43 7.13
N ILE A 14 -11.83 9.96 5.92
CA ILE A 14 -10.46 9.87 5.39
C ILE A 14 -9.83 11.25 5.31
N CYS A 15 -10.50 12.28 4.76
CA CYS A 15 -9.90 13.62 4.62
C CYS A 15 -9.55 14.30 5.97
N HIS A 16 -10.38 14.11 7.01
CA HIS A 16 -10.06 14.56 8.38
C HIS A 16 -9.03 13.65 9.09
N CYS A 17 -8.87 12.41 8.61
CA CYS A 17 -7.89 11.43 9.07
C CYS A 17 -6.49 11.71 8.48
N VAL A 18 -6.37 12.14 7.22
CA VAL A 18 -5.08 12.40 6.54
C VAL A 18 -4.19 13.38 7.35
N LYS A 19 -4.74 14.48 7.86
CA LYS A 19 -3.98 15.41 8.72
C LYS A 19 -3.48 14.75 10.01
N LYS A 20 -4.34 13.97 10.66
CA LYS A 20 -4.00 13.23 11.88
C LYS A 20 -3.00 12.10 11.61
N GLU A 21 -3.05 11.47 10.43
CA GLU A 21 -2.07 10.48 9.99
C GLU A 21 -0.69 11.09 9.85
N PHE A 22 -0.57 12.29 9.26
CA PHE A 22 0.71 12.99 9.19
C PHE A 22 1.23 13.45 10.56
N GLU A 23 0.35 13.85 11.48
CA GLU A 23 0.72 14.12 12.88
C GLU A 23 1.31 12.87 13.55
N LEU A 24 0.64 11.72 13.40
CA LEU A 24 1.12 10.43 13.92
C LEU A 24 2.43 9.98 13.26
N ALA A 25 2.59 10.24 11.95
CA ALA A 25 3.83 9.98 11.22
C ALA A 25 4.98 10.84 11.74
N ALA A 26 4.73 12.12 12.01
CA ALA A 26 5.70 13.03 12.61
C ALA A 26 6.08 12.60 14.04
N GLU A 27 5.14 12.09 14.83
CA GLU A 27 5.46 11.49 16.15
C GLU A 27 6.30 10.21 16.03
N LYS A 28 5.97 9.34 15.07
CA LYS A 28 6.72 8.11 14.80
C LYS A 28 8.15 8.41 14.34
N LEU A 29 8.34 9.49 13.58
CA LEU A 29 9.65 9.99 13.14
C LEU A 29 10.57 10.24 14.34
N LYS A 30 10.06 10.92 15.38
CA LYS A 30 10.83 11.26 16.60
C LYS A 30 11.29 10.03 17.39
N LYS A 31 10.57 8.90 17.28
CA LYS A 31 10.84 7.66 18.02
C LYS A 31 11.69 6.65 17.22
N THR A 32 11.80 6.83 15.91
CA THR A 32 12.50 5.91 15.02
C THR A 32 13.99 6.21 15.01
N LYS A 33 14.84 5.17 15.05
CA LYS A 33 16.31 5.31 14.99
C LYS A 33 16.89 4.95 13.60
N GLU A 34 16.05 4.41 12.72
CA GLU A 34 16.45 3.94 11.40
C GLU A 34 16.42 5.09 10.38
N VAL A 35 17.60 5.49 9.91
CA VAL A 35 17.80 6.68 9.05
C VAL A 35 17.00 6.57 7.75
N THR A 36 16.96 5.39 7.13
CA THR A 36 16.24 5.16 5.87
C THR A 36 14.74 5.42 6.01
N ILE A 37 14.11 4.89 7.08
CA ILE A 37 12.69 5.09 7.35
C ILE A 37 12.39 6.56 7.65
N ILE A 38 13.28 7.22 8.39
CA ILE A 38 13.15 8.66 8.67
C ILE A 38 13.14 9.46 7.37
N GLN A 39 14.03 9.14 6.42
CA GLN A 39 14.10 9.83 5.14
C GLN A 39 12.84 9.61 4.30
N ILE A 40 12.35 8.37 4.23
CA ILE A 40 11.13 8.01 3.51
C ILE A 40 9.89 8.72 4.09
N LEU A 41 9.72 8.70 5.42
CA LEU A 41 8.59 9.38 6.05
C LEU A 41 8.63 10.89 5.86
N LYS A 42 9.83 11.50 5.82
CA LYS A 42 9.97 12.92 5.48
C LYS A 42 9.50 13.21 4.06
N GLU A 43 9.87 12.36 3.09
CA GLU A 43 9.42 12.49 1.70
C GLU A 43 7.89 12.42 1.61
N TYR A 44 7.25 11.49 2.32
CA TYR A 44 5.78 11.37 2.32
C TYR A 44 5.09 12.55 3.00
N ILE A 45 5.60 13.01 4.15
CA ILE A 45 5.07 14.20 4.82
C ILE A 45 5.20 15.42 3.90
N GLN A 46 6.35 15.57 3.22
CA GLN A 46 6.58 16.64 2.28
C GLN A 46 5.57 16.56 1.11
N LEU A 47 5.42 15.39 0.51
CA LEU A 47 4.46 15.14 -0.56
C LEU A 47 3.02 15.49 -0.14
N GLY A 48 2.61 15.09 1.06
CA GLY A 48 1.24 15.27 1.52
C GLY A 48 0.90 16.65 2.08
N VAL A 49 1.90 17.46 2.48
CA VAL A 49 1.71 18.79 3.09
C VAL A 49 2.07 19.93 2.13
N GLU A 50 3.11 19.78 1.31
CA GLU A 50 3.60 20.86 0.44
C GLU A 50 2.90 20.88 -0.92
N VAL A 51 2.49 19.71 -1.42
CA VAL A 51 1.73 19.62 -2.67
C VAL A 51 0.25 19.76 -2.33
N ASN A 52 -0.36 20.87 -2.75
CA ASN A 52 -1.80 21.12 -2.59
C ASN A 52 -2.62 20.32 -3.63
N ASP A 53 -2.32 19.03 -3.74
CA ASP A 53 -2.96 18.06 -4.62
C ASP A 53 -3.51 16.92 -3.76
N GLU A 54 -4.82 16.71 -3.82
CA GLU A 54 -5.51 15.73 -2.98
C GLU A 54 -4.99 14.31 -3.22
N GLU A 55 -4.68 13.98 -4.47
CA GLU A 55 -4.18 12.66 -4.85
C GLU A 55 -2.79 12.38 -4.28
N SER A 56 -1.88 13.35 -4.37
CA SER A 56 -0.56 13.28 -3.73
C SER A 56 -0.65 13.12 -2.21
N SER A 57 -1.58 13.85 -1.56
CA SER A 57 -1.86 13.67 -0.13
C SER A 57 -2.38 12.28 0.20
N ASN A 58 -3.29 11.74 -0.61
CA ASN A 58 -3.82 10.39 -0.42
C ASN A 58 -2.74 9.31 -0.62
N ILE A 59 -1.88 9.45 -1.64
CA ILE A 59 -0.75 8.55 -1.87
C ILE A 59 0.18 8.57 -0.66
N ALA A 60 0.57 9.75 -0.20
CA ALA A 60 1.44 9.92 0.97
C ALA A 60 0.83 9.32 2.24
N ALA A 61 -0.47 9.50 2.46
CA ALA A 61 -1.22 8.92 3.56
C ALA A 61 -1.15 7.39 3.54
N PHE A 62 -1.57 6.77 2.43
CA PHE A 62 -1.58 5.31 2.29
C PHE A 62 -0.16 4.70 2.41
N LEU A 63 0.85 5.33 1.81
CA LEU A 63 2.25 4.87 1.91
C LEU A 63 2.84 5.03 3.32
N SER A 64 2.26 5.90 4.16
CA SER A 64 2.69 6.11 5.55
C SER A 64 2.11 5.05 6.51
N LEU A 65 0.93 4.49 6.22
CA LEU A 65 0.24 3.51 7.07
C LEU A 65 1.13 2.32 7.53
N PRO A 66 1.93 1.68 6.65
CA PRO A 66 2.83 0.58 7.02
C PRO A 66 3.85 0.92 8.13
N PHE A 67 4.18 2.20 8.32
CA PHE A 67 5.12 2.65 9.34
C PHE A 67 4.42 3.02 10.66
N LEU A 68 3.14 3.37 10.59
CA LEU A 68 2.30 3.71 11.73
C LEU A 68 1.79 2.44 12.43
N ILE A 69 1.32 1.49 11.64
CA ILE A 69 0.81 0.21 12.12
C ILE A 69 1.99 -0.69 12.50
N THR A 70 1.93 -1.28 13.69
CA THR A 70 2.98 -2.19 14.15
C THR A 70 2.62 -3.58 13.65
N SER A 71 3.28 -4.04 12.58
CA SER A 71 3.02 -5.38 12.04
C SER A 71 3.23 -6.44 13.12
N SER A 72 2.16 -7.16 13.47
CA SER A 72 2.25 -8.39 14.26
C SER A 72 2.90 -9.48 13.42
N ILE A 73 3.77 -10.27 14.06
CA ILE A 73 4.45 -11.41 13.43
C ILE A 73 3.40 -12.35 12.85
N SER A 74 3.44 -12.62 11.54
CA SER A 74 2.68 -13.75 10.98
C SER A 74 3.32 -15.04 11.53
N ARG A 75 2.63 -15.68 12.47
CA ARG A 75 3.02 -17.00 12.95
C ARG A 75 2.53 -18.02 11.92
N GLY A 76 3.34 -18.26 10.90
CA GLY A 76 3.10 -19.34 9.94
C GLY A 76 2.90 -20.67 10.67
N LYS A 77 1.83 -21.40 10.32
CA LYS A 77 1.62 -22.78 10.76
C LYS A 77 2.68 -23.68 10.11
N LYS A 78 3.71 -24.06 10.89
CA LYS A 78 4.56 -25.25 10.69
C LYS A 78 5.15 -25.52 9.28
N SER A 79 5.44 -24.52 8.45
CA SER A 79 6.30 -24.69 7.26
C SER A 79 7.61 -23.91 7.43
N SER A 80 8.70 -24.47 6.91
CA SER A 80 10.07 -24.31 7.41
C SER A 80 10.78 -23.00 7.03
N THR A 81 10.10 -21.86 7.00
CA THR A 81 10.79 -20.57 6.89
C THR A 81 9.96 -19.51 7.57
N GLN A 82 10.34 -19.16 8.81
CA GLN A 82 9.76 -18.06 9.55
C GLN A 82 10.18 -16.74 8.87
N TRP A 83 9.53 -16.38 7.77
CA TRP A 83 9.76 -15.11 7.09
C TRP A 83 9.01 -14.01 7.81
N LYS A 84 9.74 -12.94 8.16
CA LYS A 84 9.16 -11.73 8.73
C LYS A 84 9.42 -10.59 7.73
N PRO A 85 8.38 -9.99 7.14
CA PRO A 85 8.56 -8.88 6.22
C PRO A 85 9.16 -7.69 6.98
N SER A 86 10.15 -7.03 6.36
CA SER A 86 10.61 -5.72 6.77
C SER A 86 9.53 -4.66 6.54
N LYS A 87 9.62 -3.51 7.22
CA LYS A 87 8.64 -2.41 7.02
C LYS A 87 8.56 -1.94 5.57
N LEU A 88 9.68 -1.98 4.85
CA LEU A 88 9.71 -1.67 3.43
C LEU A 88 8.95 -2.73 2.63
N GLU A 89 9.14 -4.02 2.93
CA GLU A 89 8.35 -5.08 2.29
C GLU A 89 6.86 -4.98 2.61
N VAL A 90 6.48 -4.58 3.82
CA VAL A 90 5.07 -4.30 4.16
C VAL A 90 4.53 -3.16 3.30
N ARG A 91 5.31 -2.07 3.14
CA ARG A 91 4.92 -0.93 2.31
C ARG A 91 4.80 -1.30 0.83
N ASP A 92 5.78 -2.03 0.31
CA ASP A 92 5.76 -2.57 -1.06
C ASP A 92 4.60 -3.54 -1.27
N GLY A 93 4.25 -4.34 -0.27
CA GLY A 93 3.13 -5.26 -0.30
C GLY A 93 1.79 -4.59 -0.42
N PHE A 94 1.60 -3.50 0.34
CA PHE A 94 0.36 -2.74 0.30
C PHE A 94 0.23 -1.97 -1.01
N ILE A 95 1.21 -1.11 -1.33
CA ILE A 95 1.28 -0.35 -2.57
C ILE A 95 2.71 -0.43 -3.13
N THR A 96 2.81 -1.09 -4.28
CA THR A 96 4.06 -1.15 -5.04
C THR A 96 4.17 0.09 -5.92
N TYR A 97 5.28 0.81 -5.80
CA TYR A 97 5.59 1.95 -6.67
C TYR A 97 6.70 1.56 -7.65
N VAL A 98 6.51 1.88 -8.93
CA VAL A 98 7.51 1.70 -9.99
C VAL A 98 7.63 2.97 -10.84
N LYS A 99 8.80 3.21 -11.43
CA LYS A 99 9.06 4.50 -12.10
C LYS A 99 8.49 4.59 -13.51
N SER A 100 8.26 3.44 -14.14
CA SER A 100 7.84 3.36 -15.53
C SER A 100 7.00 2.11 -15.81
N ASN A 101 6.18 2.15 -16.86
CA ASN A 101 5.40 0.98 -17.30
C ASN A 101 6.30 -0.21 -17.69
N ALA A 102 7.55 0.03 -18.09
CA ALA A 102 8.51 -1.01 -18.44
C ALA A 102 8.85 -1.92 -17.24
N GLU A 103 8.81 -1.39 -16.01
CA GLU A 103 9.14 -2.11 -14.78
C GLU A 103 7.97 -2.96 -14.23
N VAL A 104 6.76 -2.77 -14.75
CA VAL A 104 5.53 -3.38 -14.18
C VAL A 104 5.58 -4.91 -14.28
N GLN A 105 5.84 -5.45 -15.48
CA GLN A 105 5.83 -6.90 -15.72
C GLN A 105 6.96 -7.61 -14.98
N GLU A 106 8.16 -7.01 -14.97
CA GLU A 106 9.29 -7.51 -14.21
C GLU A 106 8.97 -7.54 -12.71
N THR A 107 8.34 -6.49 -12.20
CA THR A 107 7.94 -6.40 -10.80
C THR A 107 6.92 -7.47 -10.41
N ILE A 108 5.90 -7.70 -11.24
CA ILE A 108 4.90 -8.76 -11.02
C ILE A 108 5.58 -10.13 -11.00
N THR A 109 6.43 -10.42 -11.99
CA THR A 109 7.14 -11.70 -12.12
C THR A 109 8.04 -11.95 -10.90
N ARG A 110 8.81 -10.94 -10.48
CA ARG A 110 9.68 -11.00 -9.31
C ARG A 110 8.89 -11.28 -8.03
N ARG A 111 7.76 -10.58 -7.84
CA ARG A 111 6.87 -10.79 -6.67
C ARG A 111 6.28 -12.19 -6.68
N ARG A 112 5.76 -12.65 -7.82
CA ARG A 112 5.19 -14.00 -7.98
C ARG A 112 6.21 -15.09 -7.61
N ASN A 113 7.43 -15.01 -8.15
CA ASN A 113 8.49 -15.96 -7.86
C ASN A 113 8.89 -15.97 -6.38
N LYS A 114 8.94 -14.79 -5.74
CA LYS A 114 9.19 -14.66 -4.31
C LYS A 114 8.15 -15.41 -3.48
N PHE A 115 6.85 -15.19 -3.74
CA PHE A 115 5.80 -15.83 -2.94
C PHE A 115 5.67 -17.32 -3.21
N ILE A 116 5.87 -17.77 -4.46
CA ILE A 116 5.98 -19.21 -4.77
C ILE A 116 7.10 -19.84 -3.94
N GLY A 117 8.28 -19.20 -3.87
CA GLY A 117 9.41 -19.66 -3.05
C GLY A 117 9.13 -19.70 -1.55
N LEU A 118 8.18 -18.89 -1.07
CA LEU A 118 7.71 -18.87 0.33
C LEU A 118 6.52 -19.82 0.57
N GLY A 119 6.03 -20.53 -0.44
CA GLY A 119 4.86 -21.41 -0.33
C GLY A 119 3.52 -20.68 -0.30
N HIS A 120 3.47 -19.45 -0.81
CA HIS A 120 2.27 -18.62 -0.90
C HIS A 120 1.92 -18.31 -2.36
N THR A 121 0.63 -18.09 -2.63
CA THR A 121 0.19 -17.50 -3.89
C THR A 121 0.25 -15.97 -3.79
N LEU A 122 0.54 -15.30 -4.91
CA LEU A 122 0.53 -13.84 -4.97
C LEU A 122 -0.92 -13.35 -4.88
N GLN A 123 -1.27 -12.70 -3.79
CA GLN A 123 -2.60 -12.11 -3.61
C GLN A 123 -2.78 -10.83 -4.44
N PRO A 124 -4.02 -10.37 -4.68
CA PRO A 124 -4.28 -9.09 -5.33
C PRO A 124 -3.52 -7.94 -4.67
N PHE A 125 -2.95 -7.05 -5.49
CA PHE A 125 -2.15 -5.94 -4.98
C PHE A 125 -2.16 -4.74 -5.94
N ILE A 126 -1.75 -3.59 -5.41
CA ILE A 126 -1.77 -2.32 -6.13
C ILE A 126 -0.36 -1.99 -6.64
N ILE A 127 -0.28 -1.56 -7.90
CA ILE A 127 0.90 -0.94 -8.50
C ILE A 127 0.55 0.49 -8.93
N ILE A 128 1.30 1.47 -8.44
CA ILE A 128 1.29 2.84 -8.96
C ILE A 128 2.55 3.09 -9.80
N VAL A 129 2.37 3.76 -10.94
CA VAL A 129 3.42 3.96 -11.94
C VAL A 129 3.59 5.43 -12.23
N GLY A 130 4.81 5.96 -12.09
CA GLY A 130 5.12 7.34 -12.48
C GLY A 130 6.57 7.69 -12.18
N PRO A 131 7.14 8.72 -12.82
CA PRO A 131 8.54 9.11 -12.60
C PRO A 131 8.83 9.54 -11.15
N SER A 132 7.81 10.01 -10.43
CA SER A 132 7.88 10.42 -9.03
C SER A 132 6.51 10.28 -8.34
N LEU A 133 6.46 10.25 -7.00
CA LEU A 133 5.20 10.09 -6.26
C LEU A 133 4.24 11.29 -6.39
N ASN A 134 4.77 12.45 -6.78
CA ASN A 134 4.06 13.67 -7.15
C ASN A 134 3.63 13.71 -8.63
N ASN A 135 3.96 12.68 -9.41
CA ASN A 135 3.55 12.56 -10.81
C ASN A 135 3.28 11.09 -11.13
N ILE A 136 2.16 10.57 -10.64
CA ILE A 136 1.68 9.22 -10.96
C ILE A 136 0.89 9.28 -12.27
N LEU A 137 1.22 8.37 -13.19
CA LEU A 137 0.63 8.27 -14.52
C LEU A 137 -0.40 7.15 -14.61
N ASN A 138 -0.20 6.04 -13.90
CA ASN A 138 -1.11 4.91 -13.93
C ASN A 138 -1.27 4.28 -12.55
N TYR A 139 -2.48 3.78 -12.31
CA TYR A 139 -2.85 3.01 -11.13
C TYR A 139 -3.40 1.67 -11.58
N PHE A 140 -2.81 0.59 -11.09
CA PHE A 140 -3.21 -0.76 -11.44
C PHE A 140 -3.54 -1.57 -10.19
N VAL A 141 -4.66 -2.28 -10.22
CA VAL A 141 -4.89 -3.43 -9.35
C VAL A 141 -4.61 -4.69 -10.16
N ILE A 142 -3.70 -5.52 -9.65
CA ILE A 142 -3.26 -6.75 -10.30
C ILE A 142 -3.95 -7.93 -9.64
N VAL A 143 -4.61 -8.76 -10.45
CA VAL A 143 -5.22 -10.02 -10.01
C VAL A 143 -4.77 -11.11 -10.96
N ASP A 144 -3.91 -12.01 -10.49
CA ASP A 144 -3.21 -12.99 -11.32
C ASP A 144 -2.51 -12.30 -12.51
N ASP A 145 -2.99 -12.56 -13.73
CA ASP A 145 -2.46 -11.97 -14.98
C ASP A 145 -3.37 -10.85 -15.54
N THR A 146 -4.38 -10.43 -14.77
CA THR A 146 -5.34 -9.37 -15.15
C THR A 146 -4.96 -8.04 -14.54
N PHE A 147 -5.05 -6.98 -15.35
CA PHE A 147 -4.76 -5.60 -14.97
C PHE A 147 -6.05 -4.79 -14.96
N TYR A 148 -6.41 -4.25 -13.80
CA TYR A 148 -7.49 -3.27 -13.67
C TYR A 148 -6.85 -1.89 -13.57
N GLN A 149 -7.10 -1.02 -14.54
CA GLN A 149 -6.61 0.36 -14.52
C GLN A 149 -7.62 1.29 -13.85
N LEU A 150 -7.16 2.08 -12.89
CA LEU A 150 -7.96 3.02 -12.11
C LEU A 150 -7.43 4.45 -12.29
N ASN A 151 -8.18 5.43 -11.79
CA ASN A 151 -7.89 6.86 -11.96
C ASN A 151 -7.27 7.51 -10.71
N SER A 152 -7.27 6.83 -9.56
CA SER A 152 -6.75 7.35 -8.30
C SER A 152 -6.25 6.23 -7.38
N ILE A 153 -5.47 6.60 -6.36
CA ILE A 153 -5.04 5.66 -5.32
C ILE A 153 -6.22 5.19 -4.47
N THR A 154 -7.18 6.07 -4.17
CA THR A 154 -8.36 5.73 -3.37
C THR A 154 -9.24 4.71 -4.09
N ASP A 155 -9.45 4.87 -5.41
CA ASP A 155 -10.20 3.91 -6.21
C ASP A 155 -9.47 2.56 -6.29
N SER A 156 -8.13 2.60 -6.34
CA SER A 156 -7.30 1.39 -6.39
C SER A 156 -7.37 0.59 -5.09
N VAL A 157 -7.31 1.27 -3.93
CA VAL A 157 -7.46 0.63 -2.61
C VAL A 157 -8.86 0.05 -2.44
N ASP A 158 -9.91 0.82 -2.78
CA ASP A 158 -11.29 0.36 -2.70
C ASP A 158 -11.57 -0.82 -3.65
N CYS A 159 -11.09 -0.76 -4.90
CA CYS A 159 -11.20 -1.84 -5.87
C CYS A 159 -10.47 -3.11 -5.42
N CYS A 160 -9.21 -2.98 -4.97
CA CYS A 160 -8.42 -4.11 -4.50
C CYS A 160 -9.07 -4.79 -3.28
N PHE A 161 -9.55 -4.00 -2.31
CA PHE A 161 -10.28 -4.51 -1.15
C PHE A 161 -11.55 -5.27 -1.55
N LYS A 162 -12.35 -4.70 -2.45
CA LYS A 162 -13.57 -5.35 -2.97
C LYS A 162 -13.26 -6.64 -3.72
N ILE A 163 -12.20 -6.67 -4.53
CA ILE A 163 -11.74 -7.88 -5.24
C ILE A 163 -11.40 -8.98 -4.23
N MET A 164 -10.58 -8.68 -3.22
CA MET A 164 -10.19 -9.69 -2.23
C MET A 164 -11.41 -10.28 -1.51
N ILE A 165 -12.38 -9.45 -1.12
CA ILE A 165 -13.64 -9.92 -0.52
C ILE A 165 -14.48 -10.73 -1.50
N THR A 166 -14.67 -10.23 -2.73
CA THR A 166 -15.57 -10.83 -3.72
C THR A 166 -15.10 -12.21 -4.14
N PHE A 167 -13.79 -12.39 -4.29
CA PHE A 167 -13.19 -13.67 -4.63
C PHE A 167 -12.83 -14.54 -3.42
N ASN A 168 -13.13 -14.08 -2.20
CA ASN A 168 -12.71 -14.73 -0.96
C ASN A 168 -11.20 -15.06 -0.97
N ALA A 169 -10.40 -14.12 -1.49
CA ALA A 169 -8.94 -14.20 -1.51
C ALA A 169 -8.37 -13.83 -0.13
N GLU A 170 -7.18 -14.34 0.17
CA GLU A 170 -6.46 -13.93 1.37
C GLU A 170 -5.85 -12.54 1.17
N TYR A 171 -5.61 -11.81 2.25
CA TYR A 171 -4.82 -10.57 2.17
C TYR A 171 -3.34 -10.91 1.90
N PRO A 172 -2.58 -10.02 1.23
CA PRO A 172 -1.15 -10.20 1.06
C PRO A 172 -0.46 -10.38 2.41
N VAL A 173 0.20 -11.52 2.59
CA VAL A 173 0.76 -11.96 3.88
C VAL A 173 1.79 -11.01 4.48
N GLU A 174 2.44 -10.19 3.64
CA GLU A 174 3.39 -9.17 4.08
C GLU A 174 2.73 -7.94 4.69
N CYS A 175 1.48 -7.64 4.32
CA CYS A 175 0.77 -6.43 4.72
C CYS A 175 -0.66 -6.70 5.20
N GLU A 176 -0.95 -7.92 5.64
CA GLU A 176 -2.26 -8.34 6.17
C GLU A 176 -2.80 -7.38 7.22
N ALA A 177 -1.95 -6.90 8.13
CA ALA A 177 -2.34 -5.97 9.20
C ALA A 177 -2.73 -4.55 8.72
N ILE A 178 -2.52 -4.23 7.44
CA ILE A 178 -2.84 -2.92 6.85
C ILE A 178 -4.23 -2.91 6.23
N TRP A 179 -4.72 -4.05 5.74
CA TRP A 179 -6.04 -4.23 5.13
C TRP A 179 -7.14 -4.39 6.20
#